data_AF-A0A3D3WDY9-F1
#
_entry.id   AF-A0A3D3WDY9-F1
#
_cell.length_a   1.000
_cell.length_b   1.000
_cell.length_c   1.000
_cell.angle_alpha   90.00
_cell.angle_beta   90.00
_cell.angle_gamma   90.00
#
_symmetry.space_group_name_H-M   'P 1'
#
loop_
_entity.id
_entity.type
_entity.pdbx_description
1 polymer ?
#
loop_
_entity_poly.entity_id
_entity_poly.type
_entity_poly.pdbx_seq_one_letter_code
_entity_poly.pdbx_strand_id
1 'polypeptide(L)' 'NVVGNPIVPVIKITGNPRTVRTMSEHVDLDVSGVLRREMTIDQAGDALIEMIRRTANGRATAAEALGHKEFVMTKLYRSA' A
#
# COMPACT_ATOMS: atom_id res chain seq x y z
N ASN A 1 -1.01 -7.97 3.24
CA ASN A 1 -2.38 -8.45 3.57
C ASN A 1 -3.27 -8.14 2.36
N VAL A 2 -4.47 -8.73 2.27
CA VAL A 2 -5.36 -8.53 1.11
C VAL A 2 -6.27 -7.30 1.26
N VAL A 3 -6.43 -6.76 2.47
CA VAL A 3 -7.33 -5.64 2.80
C VAL A 3 -7.21 -4.44 1.85
N GLY A 4 -8.31 -4.06 1.22
CA GLY A 4 -8.52 -2.81 0.50
C GLY A 4 -9.63 -1.97 1.15
N ASN A 5 -10.12 -0.97 0.40
CA ASN A 5 -11.22 -0.11 0.85
C ASN A 5 -12.13 0.22 -0.36
N PRO A 6 -13.47 0.16 -0.22
CA PRO A 6 -14.39 0.39 -1.33
C PRO A 6 -14.60 1.87 -1.70
N ILE A 7 -14.21 2.82 -0.83
CA ILE A 7 -14.48 4.27 -0.98
C ILE A 7 -13.19 5.03 -1.31
N VAL A 8 -12.05 4.62 -0.75
CA VAL A 8 -10.77 5.30 -0.94
C VAL A 8 -9.70 4.33 -1.45
N PRO A 9 -8.73 4.81 -2.26
CA PRO A 9 -7.62 3.97 -2.69
C PRO A 9 -6.73 3.58 -1.50
N VAL A 10 -6.15 2.38 -1.56
CA VAL A 10 -5.21 1.88 -0.54
C VAL A 10 -3.88 1.57 -1.20
N ILE A 11 -2.88 2.41 -0.95
CA ILE A 11 -1.49 2.20 -1.42
C ILE A 11 -0.78 1.33 -0.39
N LYS A 12 -0.33 0.14 -0.80
CA LYS A 12 0.41 -0.79 0.05
C LYS A 12 1.90 -0.67 -0.20
N ILE A 13 2.63 -0.34 0.85
CA ILE A 13 4.10 -0.25 0.84
C ILE A 13 4.71 -1.36 1.69
N THR A 14 5.92 -1.82 1.35
CA THR A 14 6.65 -2.75 2.22
C THR A 14 8.15 -2.51 2.17
N GLY A 15 8.78 -2.56 3.36
CA GLY A 15 10.24 -2.62 3.50
C GLY A 15 10.77 -4.05 3.67
N ASN A 16 9.91 -5.07 3.64
CA ASN A 16 10.31 -6.45 3.85
C ASN A 16 10.53 -7.18 2.52
N PRO A 17 11.77 -7.56 2.17
CA PRO A 17 12.04 -8.24 0.90
C PRO A 17 11.34 -9.58 0.73
N ARG A 18 10.98 -10.25 1.84
CA ARG A 18 10.20 -11.49 1.78
C ARG A 18 8.81 -11.22 1.23
N THR A 19 8.15 -10.16 1.69
CA THR A 19 6.81 -9.76 1.24
C THR A 19 6.80 -9.41 -0.24
N VAL A 20 7.79 -8.65 -0.72
CA VAL A 20 7.89 -8.30 -2.14
C VAL A 20 8.01 -9.56 -2.99
N ARG A 21 8.85 -10.52 -2.58
CA ARG A 21 9.07 -11.76 -3.34
C ARG A 21 7.82 -12.65 -3.41
N THR A 22 7.05 -12.74 -2.32
CA THR A 22 5.94 -13.71 -2.22
C THR A 22 4.57 -13.10 -2.45
N MET A 23 4.45 -11.77 -2.47
CA MET A 23 3.18 -11.03 -2.56
C MET A 23 3.33 -9.76 -3.42
N SER A 24 4.20 -9.75 -4.43
CA SER A 24 4.45 -8.58 -5.28
C SER A 24 3.18 -8.01 -5.92
N GLU A 25 2.23 -8.87 -6.28
CA GLU A 25 0.94 -8.46 -6.86
C GLU A 25 0.08 -7.60 -5.91
N HIS A 26 0.31 -7.69 -4.59
CA HIS A 26 -0.41 -6.93 -3.57
C HIS A 26 0.34 -5.69 -3.08
N VAL A 27 1.48 -5.33 -3.69
CA VAL A 27 2.35 -4.24 -3.24
C VAL A 27 2.41 -3.17 -4.33
N ASP A 28 2.13 -1.92 -3.96
CA ASP A 28 2.24 -0.78 -4.86
C ASP A 28 3.67 -0.22 -4.88
N LEU A 29 4.36 -0.23 -3.73
CA LEU A 29 5.72 0.31 -3.59
C LEU A 29 6.62 -0.58 -2.71
N ASP A 30 7.73 -1.01 -3.29
CA ASP A 30 8.83 -1.68 -2.60
C ASP A 30 9.84 -0.64 -2.09
N VAL A 31 10.03 -0.58 -0.78
CA VAL A 31 11.05 0.26 -0.10
C VAL A 31 12.06 -0.59 0.66
N SER A 32 12.19 -1.87 0.32
CA SER A 32 13.08 -2.82 1.01
C SER A 32 14.56 -2.49 0.87
N GLY A 33 14.93 -1.70 -0.14
CA GLY A 33 16.27 -1.13 -0.30
C GLY A 33 16.72 -0.25 0.87
N VAL A 34 15.78 0.31 1.65
CA VAL A 34 16.11 1.16 2.82
C VAL A 34 16.92 0.39 3.86
N LEU A 35 16.49 -0.83 4.20
CA LEU A 35 17.20 -1.67 5.19
C LEU A 35 18.49 -2.27 4.61
N ARG A 36 18.62 -2.33 3.29
CA ARG A 36 19.83 -2.78 2.58
C ARG A 36 20.84 -1.67 2.32
N ARG A 37 20.50 -0.42 2.66
CA ARG A 37 21.29 0.80 2.33
C ARG A 37 21.47 1.03 0.82
N GLU A 38 20.55 0.48 0.02
CA GLU A 38 20.45 0.72 -1.43
C GLU A 38 19.58 1.94 -1.75
N MET A 39 18.79 2.39 -0.76
CA MET A 39 17.86 3.51 -0.84
C MET A 39 17.88 4.28 0.48
N THR A 40 17.74 5.60 0.45
CA THR A 40 17.57 6.43 1.66
C THR A 40 16.09 6.55 2.05
N ILE A 41 15.81 6.96 3.28
CA ILE A 41 14.44 7.24 3.72
C ILE A 41 13.82 8.37 2.88
N ASP A 42 14.60 9.39 2.53
CA ASP A 42 14.12 10.50 1.69
C ASP A 42 13.73 10.00 0.30
N GLN A 43 14.55 9.15 -0.33
CA GLN A 43 14.22 8.54 -1.62
C GLN A 43 12.96 7.66 -1.56
N ALA A 44 12.78 6.92 -0.46
CA ALA A 44 11.55 6.16 -0.22
C ALA A 44 10.33 7.08 -0.06
N GLY A 45 10.51 8.23 0.61
CA GLY A 45 9.50 9.28 0.75
C GLY A 45 9.10 9.89 -0.59
N ASP A 46 10.08 10.26 -1.41
CA ASP A 46 9.85 10.81 -2.76
C ASP A 46 9.10 9.81 -3.65
N ALA A 47 9.48 8.53 -3.60
CA ALA A 47 8.80 7.48 -4.34
C ALA A 47 7.34 7.28 -3.87
N LEU A 48 7.08 7.41 -2.57
CA LEU A 48 5.73 7.37 -2.02
C LEU A 48 4.89 8.57 -2.47
N ILE A 49 5.45 9.78 -2.46
CA ILE A 49 4.77 10.99 -2.91
C ILE A 49 4.39 10.88 -4.39
N GLU A 50 5.28 10.38 -5.25
CA GLU A 50 4.93 10.16 -6.66
C GLU A 50 3.86 9.07 -6.83
N MET A 51 3.89 8.00 -6.02
CA MET A 51 2.82 6.99 -6.05
C MET A 51 1.47 7.62 -5.67
N ILE A 52 1.43 8.43 -4.61
CA ILE A 52 0.22 9.17 -4.19
C ILE A 52 -0.27 10.04 -5.34
N ARG A 53 0.61 10.80 -5.99
CA ARG A 53 0.26 11.67 -7.11
C ARG A 53 -0.33 10.86 -8.28
N ARG A 54 0.26 9.73 -8.62
CA ARG A 54 -0.25 8.86 -9.70
C ARG A 54 -1.61 8.27 -9.35
N THR A 55 -1.79 7.79 -8.13
CA THR A 55 -3.07 7.26 -7.65
C THR A 55 -4.16 8.34 -7.65
N ALA A 56 -3.84 9.54 -7.16
CA ALA A 56 -4.76 10.68 -7.20
C ALA A 56 -5.15 11.08 -8.64
N ASN A 57 -4.27 10.83 -9.63
CA ASN A 57 -4.55 11.03 -11.06
C ASN A 57 -5.24 9.83 -11.74
N GLY A 58 -5.75 8.86 -10.97
CA GLY A 58 -6.58 7.77 -11.49
C GLY A 58 -5.84 6.46 -11.79
N ARG A 59 -4.56 6.33 -11.42
CA ARG A 59 -3.91 5.00 -11.39
C ARG A 59 -4.57 4.16 -10.30
N ALA A 60 -5.13 3.00 -10.65
CA ALA A 60 -5.62 2.04 -9.66
C ALA A 60 -4.48 1.49 -8.79
N THR A 61 -4.69 1.39 -7.49
CA THR A 61 -3.79 0.65 -6.60
C THR A 61 -3.92 -0.85 -6.80
N ALA A 62 -2.93 -1.62 -6.35
CA ALA A 62 -2.97 -3.07 -6.37
C ALA A 62 -4.24 -3.63 -5.69
N ALA A 63 -4.66 -3.01 -4.59
CA ALA A 63 -5.89 -3.40 -3.89
C ALA A 63 -7.14 -3.21 -4.78
N GLU A 64 -7.23 -2.07 -5.48
CA GLU A 64 -8.35 -1.78 -6.38
C GLU A 64 -8.34 -2.69 -7.60
N ALA A 65 -7.17 -2.88 -8.22
CA ALA A 65 -7.00 -3.71 -9.42
C ALA A 65 -7.34 -5.19 -9.17
N LEU A 66 -7.04 -5.70 -7.97
CA LEU A 66 -7.37 -7.06 -7.55
C LEU A 66 -8.79 -7.20 -6.96
N GLY A 67 -9.54 -6.10 -6.86
CA GLY A 67 -10.93 -6.11 -6.38
C GLY A 67 -11.09 -6.27 -4.86
N HIS A 68 -10.05 -5.96 -4.08
CA HIS A 68 -10.10 -5.99 -2.62
C HIS A 68 -10.95 -4.82 -2.07
N LYS A 69 -12.15 -5.14 -1.60
CA LYS A 69 -13.18 -4.16 -1.17
C LYS A 69 -13.67 -4.43 0.24
N GLU A 70 -12.74 -4.68 1.16
CA GLU A 70 -13.06 -4.97 2.55
C GLU A 70 -13.70 -3.75 3.23
N PHE A 71 -14.87 -3.97 3.84
CA PHE A 71 -15.59 -2.98 4.61
C PHE A 71 -15.65 -3.43 6.06
N VAL A 72 -14.81 -2.83 6.91
CA VAL A 72 -14.99 -2.91 8.35
C VAL A 72 -15.33 -1.51 8.83
N MET A 73 -16.61 -1.25 9.10
CA MET A 73 -16.97 -0.13 9.98
C MET A 73 -16.41 -0.50 11.35
N THR A 74 -15.26 0.09 11.73
CA THR A 74 -14.78 0.01 13.11
C THR A 74 -15.89 0.59 14.00
N LYS A 75 -16.59 -0.28 14.71
CA LYS A 75 -17.65 0.12 15.63
C LYS A 75 -16.97 0.81 16.81
N LEU A 76 -17.01 2.14 16.85
CA LEU A 76 -16.39 2.96 17.90
C LEU A 76 -17.08 2.84 19.27
N TYR A 77 -18.19 2.08 19.35
CA TYR A 77 -18.93 1.84 20.58
C TYR A 77 -19.21 0.34 20.79
N ARG A 78 -19.03 -0.14 22.04
CA ARG A 78 -19.54 -1.44 22.48
C ARG A 78 -21.07 -1.41 22.45
N SER A 79 -21.67 -2.32 21.71
CA SER A 79 -23.10 -2.65 21.88
C SER A 79 -23.28 -3.37 23.22
N ALA A 80 -24.36 -3.03 23.93
CA ALA A 80 -24.78 -3.64 25.19
C ALA A 80 -24.93 -5.17 25.08
#